data_AF-A0A7Y3B8J9-F1
#
_entry.id   AF-A0A7Y3B8J9-F1
#
_cell.length_a   1.000
_cell.length_b   1.000
_cell.length_c   1.000
_cell.angle_alpha   90.00
_cell.angle_beta   90.00
_cell.angle_gamma   90.00
#
_symmetry.space_group_name_H-M   'P 1'
#
loop_
_entity.id
_entity.type
_entity.pdbx_description
1 polymer ?
#
loop_
_entity_poly.entity_id
_entity_poly.type
_entity_poly.pdbx_seq_one_letter_code
_entity_poly.pdbx_strand_id
1 'polypeptide(L)'
;MNKALIILCLVTLTGLSKSIQKKVDKQIIKTFNITEFKFSEVDLDLTVTKTLPATFGQDNLFKIETEESLIGYAYISRAFGKVDYFDYLVLLDKELIIVNTKILVYREDYGGEIGSKRWLKQFIGKSKNDELFYGENISGISGATVSVQVMTNAMNDLLKSIKILHEKNVL
;
A
#
# COMPACT_ATOMS: atom_id res chain seq x y z
N MET A 1 -28.52 26.12 -4.27
CA MET A 1 -27.24 26.51 -3.64
C MET A 1 -26.30 25.31 -3.71
N ASN A 2 -25.47 25.23 -4.76
CA ASN A 2 -24.41 24.23 -4.85
C ASN A 2 -23.32 24.61 -3.85
N LYS A 3 -23.34 24.02 -2.66
CA LYS A 3 -22.19 24.09 -1.76
C LYS A 3 -21.06 23.33 -2.43
N ALA A 4 -20.11 24.06 -3.01
CA ALA A 4 -18.83 23.49 -3.42
C ALA A 4 -18.21 22.87 -2.16
N LEU A 5 -18.15 21.55 -2.11
CA LEU A 5 -17.47 20.81 -1.05
C LEU A 5 -15.97 21.08 -1.24
N ILE A 6 -15.45 22.03 -0.47
CA ILE A 6 -14.02 22.31 -0.42
C ILE A 6 -13.39 21.13 0.31
N ILE A 7 -12.70 20.26 -0.43
CA ILE A 7 -11.91 19.17 0.13
C ILE A 7 -10.65 19.83 0.74
N LEU A 8 -10.65 20.05 2.05
CA LEU A 8 -9.48 20.55 2.77
C LEU A 8 -8.65 19.36 3.23
N CYS A 9 -7.79 18.86 2.34
CA CYS A 9 -6.75 17.91 2.74
C CYS A 9 -5.65 18.71 3.44
N LEU A 10 -5.54 18.61 4.77
CA LEU A 10 -4.41 19.18 5.51
C LEU A 10 -3.18 18.32 5.19
N VAL A 11 -2.52 18.62 4.06
CA VAL A 11 -1.33 17.89 3.62
C VAL A 11 -0.18 18.25 4.56
N THR A 12 0.07 17.41 5.54
CA THR A 12 1.37 17.35 6.19
C THR A 12 2.42 17.04 5.12
N LEU A 13 3.55 17.73 5.16
CA LEU A 13 4.64 17.58 4.19
C LEU A 13 5.15 16.14 4.26
N THR A 14 4.70 15.28 3.36
CA THR A 14 5.17 13.89 3.25
C THR A 14 6.42 13.85 2.37
N GLY A 15 7.24 12.81 2.55
CA GLY A 15 8.33 12.50 1.61
C GLY A 15 7.87 12.13 0.19
N LEU A 16 6.56 12.00 -0.07
CA LEU A 16 6.01 11.56 -1.35
C LEU A 16 5.99 12.68 -2.39
N SER A 17 6.27 12.32 -3.65
CA SER A 17 6.09 13.27 -4.76
C SER A 17 4.62 13.68 -4.92
N LYS A 18 4.38 14.92 -5.36
CA LYS A 18 3.03 15.50 -5.54
C LYS A 18 2.10 14.64 -6.41
N SER A 19 2.65 13.99 -7.44
CA SER A 19 1.86 13.13 -8.35
C SER A 19 1.45 11.81 -7.69
N ILE A 20 2.30 11.25 -6.83
CA ILE A 20 2.02 10.06 -6.03
C ILE A 20 1.02 10.40 -4.92
N GLN A 21 1.27 11.47 -4.16
CA GLN A 21 0.38 11.91 -3.07
C GLN A 21 -1.06 12.05 -3.57
N LYS A 22 -1.29 12.73 -4.70
CA LYS A 22 -2.63 12.89 -5.29
C LYS A 22 -3.33 11.56 -5.60
N LYS A 23 -2.58 10.53 -6.02
CA LYS A 23 -3.14 9.20 -6.29
C LYS A 23 -3.46 8.45 -4.99
N VAL A 24 -2.60 8.58 -3.99
CA VAL A 24 -2.78 8.02 -2.64
C VAL A 24 -4.01 8.63 -1.98
N ASP A 25 -4.12 9.96 -1.91
CA ASP A 25 -5.25 10.66 -1.29
C ASP A 25 -6.58 10.23 -1.91
N LYS A 26 -6.63 10.19 -3.25
CA LYS A 26 -7.81 9.74 -3.98
C LYS A 26 -8.21 8.31 -3.59
N GLN A 27 -7.23 7.44 -3.38
CA GLN A 27 -7.50 6.05 -3.02
C GLN A 27 -7.92 5.93 -1.55
N ILE A 28 -7.35 6.71 -0.63
CA ILE A 28 -7.74 6.77 0.78
C ILE A 28 -9.19 7.22 0.91
N ILE A 29 -9.52 8.41 0.37
CA ILE A 29 -10.87 9.00 0.36
C ILE A 29 -11.90 7.99 -0.14
N LYS A 30 -11.60 7.34 -1.27
CA LYS A 30 -12.50 6.37 -1.87
C LYS A 30 -12.65 5.09 -1.04
N THR A 31 -11.57 4.59 -0.45
CA THR A 31 -11.57 3.30 0.25
C THR A 31 -12.28 3.41 1.58
N PHE A 32 -12.01 4.47 2.34
CA PHE A 32 -12.55 4.66 3.69
C PHE A 32 -13.84 5.50 3.69
N ASN A 33 -14.26 6.01 2.53
CA ASN A 33 -15.44 6.87 2.38
C ASN A 33 -15.39 8.10 3.32
N ILE A 34 -14.22 8.73 3.38
CA ILE A 34 -13.93 9.93 4.19
C ILE A 34 -13.58 11.11 3.28
N THR A 35 -13.83 12.33 3.74
CA THR A 35 -13.52 13.56 2.99
C THR A 35 -12.25 14.25 3.44
N GLU A 36 -11.87 14.07 4.70
CA GLU A 36 -10.73 14.71 5.35
C GLU A 36 -10.01 13.67 6.22
N PHE A 37 -8.69 13.74 6.23
CA PHE A 37 -7.83 12.88 7.02
C PHE A 37 -6.47 13.55 7.21
N LYS A 38 -5.81 13.19 8.31
CA LYS A 38 -4.40 13.44 8.55
C LYS A 38 -3.58 12.27 8.03
N PHE A 39 -2.45 12.57 7.40
CA PHE A 39 -1.58 11.59 6.76
C PHE A 39 -0.13 11.77 7.21
N SER A 40 0.25 11.06 8.26
CA SER A 40 1.56 11.22 8.90
C SER A 40 2.40 9.95 8.84
N GLU A 41 3.70 10.12 8.60
CA GLU A 41 4.69 9.05 8.58
C GLU A 41 4.69 8.28 9.92
N VAL A 42 4.85 6.97 9.85
CA VAL A 42 5.12 6.14 11.03
C VAL A 42 6.62 6.18 11.28
N ASP A 43 7.01 6.70 12.44
CA ASP A 43 8.41 6.69 12.86
C ASP A 43 8.82 5.27 13.25
N LEU A 44 9.78 4.70 12.54
CA LEU A 44 10.27 3.33 12.71
C LEU A 44 11.78 3.35 12.95
N ASP A 45 12.22 2.68 14.02
CA ASP A 45 13.64 2.56 14.34
C ASP A 45 14.38 1.82 13.22
N LEU A 46 15.47 2.43 12.74
CA LEU A 46 16.33 1.88 11.68
C LEU A 46 16.90 0.49 12.01
N THR A 47 17.09 0.18 13.29
CA THR A 47 17.55 -1.14 13.74
C THR A 47 16.48 -2.20 13.50
N VAL A 48 15.19 -1.85 13.68
CA VAL A 48 14.07 -2.73 13.39
C VAL A 48 13.87 -2.84 11.88
N THR A 49 13.84 -1.72 11.15
CA THR A 49 13.55 -1.74 9.71
C THR A 49 14.56 -2.54 8.89
N LYS A 50 15.83 -2.58 9.30
CA LYS A 50 16.87 -3.41 8.67
C LYS A 50 16.62 -4.93 8.79
N THR A 51 15.77 -5.35 9.72
CA THR A 51 15.42 -6.77 9.92
C THR A 51 14.15 -7.18 9.18
N LEU A 52 13.43 -6.23 8.58
CA LEU A 52 12.15 -6.47 7.93
C LEU A 52 12.35 -6.98 6.49
N PRO A 53 11.59 -8.00 6.06
CA PRO A 53 11.63 -8.48 4.67
C PRO A 53 11.28 -7.39 3.65
N ALA A 54 10.20 -6.63 3.90
CA ALA A 54 9.84 -5.47 3.08
C ALA A 54 10.58 -4.20 3.51
N THR A 55 10.72 -3.26 2.58
CA THR A 55 11.38 -1.97 2.82
C THR A 55 10.51 -1.05 3.69
N PHE A 56 11.08 -0.49 4.75
CA PHE A 56 10.48 0.57 5.55
C PHE A 56 11.50 1.70 5.74
N GLY A 57 11.17 2.88 5.20
CA GLY A 57 11.86 4.15 5.39
C GLY A 57 10.87 5.27 5.67
N GLN A 58 11.35 6.52 5.64
CA GLN A 58 10.55 7.70 5.97
C GLN A 58 9.31 7.85 5.07
N ASP A 59 9.36 7.40 3.82
CA ASP A 59 8.32 7.60 2.82
C ASP A 59 7.50 6.34 2.50
N ASN A 60 7.58 5.29 3.32
CA ASN A 60 6.90 4.02 3.03
C ASN A 60 5.62 3.79 3.83
N LEU A 61 5.59 4.07 5.13
CA LEU A 61 4.45 3.73 5.98
C LEU A 61 3.87 4.98 6.64
N PHE A 62 2.55 5.15 6.52
CA PHE A 62 1.84 6.31 7.02
C PHE A 62 0.58 5.88 7.78
N LYS A 63 0.26 6.60 8.86
CA LYS A 63 -1.05 6.54 9.51
C LYS A 63 -2.05 7.38 8.75
N ILE A 64 -3.27 6.89 8.71
CA ILE A 64 -4.45 7.59 8.21
C ILE A 64 -5.37 7.81 9.41
N GLU A 65 -5.54 9.05 9.81
CA GLU A 65 -6.30 9.41 11.01
C GLU A 65 -7.38 10.43 10.65
N THR A 66 -8.56 10.33 11.27
CA THR A 66 -9.47 11.47 11.40
C THR A 66 -9.15 12.21 12.70
N GLU A 67 -9.86 13.31 13.00
CA GLU A 67 -9.72 13.99 14.30
C GLU A 67 -10.05 13.06 15.48
N GLU A 68 -10.90 12.06 15.27
CA GLU A 68 -11.44 11.20 16.32
C GLU A 68 -10.68 9.89 16.49
N SER A 69 -10.12 9.33 15.41
CA SER A 69 -9.57 7.97 15.46
C SER A 69 -8.58 7.64 14.35
N LEU A 70 -7.75 6.62 14.61
CA LEU A 70 -6.99 5.92 13.59
C LEU A 70 -7.94 5.12 12.68
N ILE A 71 -7.88 5.40 11.39
CA ILE A 71 -8.66 4.70 10.35
C ILE A 71 -7.89 3.49 9.83
N GLY A 72 -6.57 3.63 9.68
CA GLY A 72 -5.71 2.57 9.18
C GLY A 72 -4.37 3.10 8.72
N TYR A 73 -3.76 2.38 7.79
CA TYR A 73 -2.40 2.66 7.32
C TYR A 73 -2.30 2.64 5.80
N ALA A 74 -1.38 3.43 5.26
CA ALA A 74 -0.96 3.34 3.88
C ALA A 74 0.50 2.89 3.82
N TYR A 75 0.77 1.83 3.07
CA TYR A 75 2.10 1.41 2.69
C TYR A 75 2.34 1.72 1.20
N ILE A 76 3.32 2.56 0.90
CA ILE A 76 3.74 2.92 -0.45
C ILE A 76 5.14 2.39 -0.65
N SER A 77 5.35 1.63 -1.72
CA SER A 77 6.67 1.10 -2.04
C SER A 77 6.80 0.84 -3.54
N ARG A 78 7.96 0.33 -3.92
CA ARG A 78 8.28 -0.02 -5.30
C ARG A 78 8.89 -1.40 -5.36
N ALA A 79 8.62 -2.10 -6.44
CA ALA A 79 9.21 -3.40 -6.72
C ALA A 79 9.80 -3.40 -8.11
N PHE A 80 10.95 -4.07 -8.26
CA PHE A 80 11.62 -4.20 -9.54
C PHE A 80 10.92 -5.30 -10.34
N GLY A 81 10.28 -4.90 -11.44
CA GLY A 81 9.61 -5.82 -12.36
C GLY A 81 10.61 -6.57 -13.24
N LYS A 82 10.26 -6.76 -14.50
CA LYS A 82 11.14 -7.44 -15.46
C LYS A 82 12.29 -6.54 -15.91
N VAL A 83 12.05 -5.24 -16.06
CA VAL A 83 12.99 -4.27 -16.63
C VAL A 83 13.07 -2.96 -15.86
N ASP A 84 12.02 -2.57 -15.14
CA ASP A 84 11.98 -1.32 -14.37
C ASP A 84 11.12 -1.48 -13.11
N TYR A 85 11.15 -0.47 -12.24
CA TYR A 85 10.32 -0.41 -11.06
C TYR A 85 8.88 -0.04 -11.39
N PHE A 86 7.94 -0.66 -10.68
CA PHE A 86 6.59 -0.13 -10.52
C PHE A 86 6.35 0.30 -9.07
N ASP A 87 5.51 1.31 -8.89
CA ASP A 87 5.15 1.83 -7.58
C ASP A 87 3.75 1.35 -7.22
N TYR A 88 3.54 0.94 -5.98
CA TYR A 88 2.29 0.40 -5.50
C TYR A 88 1.91 0.96 -4.13
N LEU A 89 0.62 0.92 -3.85
CA LEU A 89 -0.02 1.30 -2.61
C LEU A 89 -0.77 0.09 -2.05
N VAL A 90 -0.62 -0.13 -0.75
CA VAL A 90 -1.43 -1.05 0.05
C VAL A 90 -2.09 -0.24 1.16
N LEU A 91 -3.42 -0.29 1.24
CA LEU A 91 -4.18 0.28 2.34
C LEU A 91 -4.57 -0.84 3.29
N LEU A 92 -4.29 -0.64 4.57
CA LEU A 92 -4.61 -1.54 5.67
C LEU A 92 -5.64 -0.84 6.56
N ASP A 93 -6.57 -1.59 7.13
CA ASP A 93 -7.39 -1.09 8.24
C ASP A 93 -6.57 -1.05 9.54
N LYS A 94 -7.20 -0.57 10.62
CA LYS A 94 -6.61 -0.55 11.97
C LYS A 94 -6.25 -1.94 12.52
N GLU A 95 -6.80 -3.02 11.94
CA GLU A 95 -6.51 -4.41 12.33
C GLU A 95 -5.36 -5.00 11.50
N LEU A 96 -4.72 -4.17 10.67
CA LEU A 96 -3.63 -4.52 9.76
C LEU A 96 -4.06 -5.54 8.70
N ILE A 97 -5.33 -5.48 8.28
CA ILE A 97 -5.90 -6.27 7.19
C ILE A 97 -5.94 -5.42 5.93
N ILE A 98 -5.54 -6.00 4.79
CA ILE A 98 -5.53 -5.29 3.52
C ILE A 98 -6.96 -5.00 3.07
N VAL A 99 -7.30 -3.71 2.93
CA VAL A 99 -8.60 -3.24 2.44
C VAL A 99 -8.53 -2.69 1.02
N ASN A 100 -7.35 -2.32 0.54
CA ASN A 100 -7.15 -1.92 -0.85
C ASN A 100 -5.71 -2.12 -1.32
N THR A 101 -5.55 -2.34 -2.62
CA THR A 101 -4.24 -2.34 -3.29
C THR A 101 -4.34 -1.63 -4.63
N LYS A 102 -3.28 -0.90 -5.00
CA LYS A 102 -3.24 -0.13 -6.24
C LYS A 102 -1.84 -0.03 -6.80
N ILE A 103 -1.66 -0.36 -8.09
CA ILE A 103 -0.48 0.09 -8.84
C ILE A 103 -0.62 1.58 -9.14
N LEU A 104 0.32 2.38 -8.64
CA LEU A 104 0.37 3.84 -8.76
C LEU A 104 1.06 4.26 -10.05
N VAL A 105 2.18 3.62 -10.38
CA VAL A 105 2.96 3.88 -11.59
C VAL A 105 3.49 2.54 -12.10
N TYR A 106 3.32 2.28 -13.38
CA TYR A 106 3.90 1.12 -14.07
C TYR A 106 4.66 1.65 -15.28
N ARG A 107 5.94 1.26 -15.42
CA ARG A 107 6.88 1.87 -16.36
C ARG A 107 7.30 0.96 -17.52
N GLU A 108 6.88 -0.30 -17.47
CA GLU A 108 7.23 -1.29 -18.50
C GLU A 108 6.13 -1.40 -19.56
N ASP A 109 6.52 -1.78 -20.77
CA ASP A 109 5.60 -1.98 -21.90
C ASP A 109 4.71 -3.23 -21.74
N TYR A 110 5.14 -4.20 -20.94
CA TYR A 110 4.45 -5.47 -20.72
C TYR A 110 4.27 -5.75 -19.22
N GLY A 111 3.19 -6.42 -18.85
CA GLY A 111 2.93 -6.83 -17.48
C GLY A 111 2.10 -5.84 -16.65
N GLY A 112 1.73 -4.70 -17.22
CA GLY A 112 0.89 -3.67 -16.56
C GLY A 112 -0.51 -4.16 -16.18
N GLU A 113 -0.92 -5.34 -16.64
CA GLU A 113 -2.15 -6.04 -16.30
C GLU A 113 -2.29 -6.29 -14.79
N ILE A 114 -1.16 -6.37 -14.05
CA ILE A 114 -1.17 -6.42 -12.58
C ILE A 114 -1.81 -5.17 -11.96
N GLY A 115 -1.91 -4.06 -12.70
CA GLY A 115 -2.60 -2.84 -12.27
C GLY A 115 -4.13 -2.91 -12.33
N SER A 116 -4.68 -4.01 -12.86
CA SER A 116 -6.13 -4.17 -12.99
C SER A 116 -6.80 -4.39 -11.63
N LYS A 117 -7.94 -3.72 -11.41
CA LYS A 117 -8.74 -3.90 -10.18
C LYS A 117 -9.14 -5.36 -9.95
N ARG A 118 -9.40 -6.10 -11.04
CA ARG A 118 -9.82 -7.50 -10.99
C ARG A 118 -8.74 -8.39 -10.41
N TRP A 119 -7.49 -8.18 -10.76
CA TRP A 119 -6.38 -9.00 -10.26
C TRP A 119 -5.98 -8.57 -8.84
N LEU A 120 -5.87 -7.26 -8.60
CA LEU A 120 -5.47 -6.70 -7.30
C LEU A 120 -6.43 -7.02 -6.14
N LYS A 121 -7.72 -7.24 -6.42
CA LYS A 121 -8.71 -7.57 -5.37
C LYS A 121 -8.39 -8.88 -4.62
N GLN A 122 -7.55 -9.75 -5.17
CA GLN A 122 -7.15 -11.02 -4.53
C GLN A 122 -6.38 -10.81 -3.22
N PHE A 123 -5.78 -9.63 -3.03
CA PHE A 123 -5.07 -9.26 -1.80
C PHE A 123 -6.01 -8.72 -0.71
N ILE A 124 -7.25 -8.35 -1.04
CA ILE A 124 -8.18 -7.78 -0.06
C ILE A 124 -8.57 -8.86 0.96
N GLY A 125 -8.55 -8.51 2.24
CA GLY A 125 -8.80 -9.41 3.37
C GLY A 125 -7.57 -10.18 3.85
N LYS A 126 -6.44 -10.07 3.15
CA LYS A 126 -5.18 -10.72 3.56
C LYS A 126 -4.53 -9.96 4.71
N SER A 127 -3.92 -10.70 5.62
CA SER A 127 -3.37 -10.22 6.89
C SER A 127 -1.98 -10.80 7.15
N LYS A 128 -1.35 -10.36 8.24
CA LYS A 128 -0.07 -10.90 8.77
C LYS A 128 -0.04 -12.42 9.00
N ASN A 129 -1.20 -13.09 8.95
CA ASN A 129 -1.34 -14.53 9.13
C ASN A 129 -1.49 -15.31 7.81
N ASP A 130 -1.59 -14.61 6.68
CA ASP A 130 -1.70 -15.22 5.36
C ASP A 130 -0.33 -15.37 4.67
N GLU A 131 -0.22 -16.38 3.81
CA GLU A 131 0.88 -16.51 2.85
C GLU A 131 0.31 -16.66 1.43
N LEU A 132 0.95 -15.99 0.49
CA LEU A 132 0.48 -15.82 -0.89
C LEU A 132 1.37 -16.62 -1.84
N PHE A 133 0.75 -17.43 -2.70
CA PHE A 133 1.44 -18.35 -3.60
C PHE A 133 0.92 -18.16 -5.03
N TYR A 134 1.84 -17.80 -5.93
CA TYR A 134 1.58 -17.69 -7.36
C TYR A 134 1.08 -19.02 -7.92
N GLY A 135 -0.03 -18.99 -8.66
CA GLY A 135 -0.61 -20.17 -9.29
C GLY A 135 -1.48 -21.03 -8.35
N GLU A 136 -1.49 -20.72 -7.06
CA GLU A 136 -2.34 -21.38 -6.07
C GLU A 136 -3.44 -20.43 -5.60
N ASN A 137 -3.13 -19.56 -4.63
CA ASN A 137 -4.09 -18.61 -4.07
C ASN A 137 -3.97 -17.19 -4.66
N ILE A 138 -2.99 -16.96 -5.55
CA ILE A 138 -2.90 -15.78 -6.41
C ILE A 138 -2.89 -16.23 -7.87
N SER A 139 -3.91 -15.80 -8.62
CA SER A 139 -4.04 -16.13 -10.04
C SER A 139 -2.90 -15.52 -10.87
N GLY A 140 -2.40 -16.29 -11.84
CA GLY A 140 -1.49 -15.77 -12.86
C GLY A 140 -2.16 -14.80 -13.84
N ILE A 141 -1.34 -14.13 -14.64
CA ILE A 141 -1.76 -13.36 -15.80
C ILE A 141 -0.87 -13.76 -16.98
N SER A 142 -1.49 -14.17 -18.09
CA SER A 142 -0.75 -14.53 -19.30
C SER A 142 0.08 -13.35 -19.80
N GLY A 143 1.35 -13.59 -20.12
CA GLY A 143 2.28 -12.54 -20.56
C GLY A 143 2.86 -11.66 -19.46
N ALA A 144 2.43 -11.81 -18.20
CA ALA A 144 2.83 -10.95 -17.07
C ALA A 144 3.37 -11.75 -15.87
N THR A 145 3.85 -12.99 -16.09
CA THR A 145 4.27 -13.92 -15.02
C THR A 145 5.27 -13.30 -14.04
N VAL A 146 6.29 -12.60 -14.55
CA VAL A 146 7.33 -11.98 -13.71
C VAL A 146 6.72 -10.91 -12.81
N SER A 147 5.93 -9.99 -13.36
CA SER A 147 5.29 -8.92 -12.59
C SER A 147 4.33 -9.47 -11.53
N VAL A 148 3.59 -10.54 -11.85
CA VAL A 148 2.70 -11.22 -10.90
C VAL A 148 3.51 -11.84 -9.74
N GLN A 149 4.60 -12.54 -10.03
CA GLN A 149 5.46 -13.16 -9.00
C GLN A 149 6.12 -12.11 -8.11
N VAL A 150 6.69 -11.07 -8.71
CA VAL A 150 7.32 -9.94 -7.99
C VAL A 150 6.32 -9.29 -7.04
N MET A 151 5.13 -8.95 -7.54
CA MET A 151 4.10 -8.32 -6.70
C MET A 151 3.61 -9.27 -5.60
N THR A 152 3.46 -10.56 -5.89
CA THR A 152 3.06 -11.57 -4.88
C THR A 152 4.10 -11.66 -3.75
N ASN A 153 5.38 -11.69 -4.10
CA ASN A 153 6.47 -11.71 -3.12
C ASN A 153 6.54 -10.41 -2.32
N ALA A 154 6.41 -9.25 -2.96
CA ALA A 154 6.36 -7.97 -2.26
C ALA A 154 5.22 -7.90 -1.24
N MET A 155 4.05 -8.46 -1.56
CA MET A 155 2.93 -8.55 -0.62
C MET A 155 3.23 -9.51 0.54
N ASN A 156 3.87 -10.65 0.29
CA ASN A 156 4.31 -11.56 1.36
C ASN A 156 5.32 -10.89 2.29
N ASP A 157 6.30 -10.19 1.73
CA ASP A 157 7.32 -9.49 2.50
C ASP A 157 6.69 -8.41 3.38
N LEU A 158 5.72 -7.66 2.83
CA LEU A 158 4.93 -6.69 3.60
C LEU A 158 4.19 -7.36 4.76
N LEU A 159 3.44 -8.43 4.51
CA LEU A 159 2.65 -9.12 5.53
C LEU A 159 3.54 -9.71 6.64
N LYS A 160 4.69 -10.28 6.28
CA LYS A 160 5.71 -10.77 7.23
C LYS A 160 6.31 -9.63 8.05
N SER A 161 6.62 -8.49 7.43
CA SER A 161 7.09 -7.30 8.16
C SER A 161 6.04 -6.75 9.12
N ILE A 162 4.77 -6.67 8.70
CA ILE A 162 3.65 -6.25 9.55
C ILE A 162 3.53 -7.18 10.77
N LYS A 163 3.70 -8.50 10.57
CA LYS A 163 3.72 -9.47 11.68
C LYS A 163 4.79 -9.11 12.71
N ILE A 164 6.02 -8.88 12.26
CA ILE A 164 7.17 -8.55 13.13
C ILE A 164 6.91 -7.22 13.87
N LEU A 165 6.41 -6.19 13.17
CA LEU A 165 6.12 -4.89 13.77
C LEU A 165 5.01 -4.98 14.82
N HIS A 166 3.96 -5.75 14.54
CA HIS A 166 2.87 -6.00 15.48
C HIS A 166 3.32 -6.79 16.72
N GLU A 167 4.13 -7.84 16.55
CA GLU A 167 4.70 -8.61 17.67
C GLU A 167 5.63 -7.77 18.56
N LYS A 168 6.26 -6.73 18.00
CA LYS A 168 7.08 -5.76 18.72
C LYS A 168 6.28 -4.58 19.32
N ASN A 169 4.96 -4.56 19.17
CA ASN A 169 4.07 -3.46 19.58
C ASN A 169 4.45 -2.11 18.95
N VAL A 170 4.98 -2.12 17.72
CA VAL A 170 5.26 -0.91 16.95
C VAL A 170 4.03 -0.45 16.17
N LEU A 171 3.22 -1.40 15.69
CA LEU A 171 1.96 -1.19 14.98
C LEU A 171 0.80 -1.92 15.65
#